data_AF-A0A502TC87-F1
#
_entry.id   AF-A0A502TC87-F1
#
_cell.length_a   1.000
_cell.length_b   1.000
_cell.length_c   1.000
_cell.angle_alpha   90.00
_cell.angle_beta   90.00
_cell.angle_gamma   90.00
#
_symmetry.space_group_name_H-M   'P 1'
#
loop_
_entity.id
_entity.type
_entity.pdbx_description
1 polymer ?
#
loop_
_entity_poly.entity_id
_entity_poly.type
_entity_poly.pdbx_seq_one_letter_code
_entity_poly.pdbx_strand_id
1 'polypeptide(L)'
;MAAKRVPSTPIAADATIADMVDTLDKPIEYVRRVLERLERCKRAHGDAQVRVGVRGRAEAPNYLIEYVREDAKTHQRTSYQDAAYSGSTHRELARHHIEDARNWSPEEMNITAVSALIGRLRNPNAPSSRFSDED
;
A
#
# COMPACT_ATOMS: atom_id res chain seq x y z
N MET A 1 -33.98 -9.53 -5.34
CA MET A 1 -33.44 -8.44 -6.19
C MET A 1 -32.00 -8.78 -6.51
N ALA A 2 -31.66 -8.99 -7.78
CA ALA A 2 -30.28 -9.25 -8.19
C ALA A 2 -29.55 -7.89 -8.26
N ALA A 3 -28.57 -7.66 -7.38
CA ALA A 3 -27.71 -6.50 -7.49
C ALA A 3 -27.01 -6.54 -8.86
N LYS A 4 -27.25 -5.53 -9.70
CA LYS A 4 -26.49 -5.32 -10.94
C LYS A 4 -25.00 -5.33 -10.58
N ARG A 5 -24.27 -6.36 -11.01
CA ARG A 5 -22.79 -6.37 -10.94
C ARG A 5 -22.30 -5.25 -11.86
N VAL A 6 -21.94 -4.11 -11.27
CA VAL A 6 -21.12 -3.11 -11.95
C VAL A 6 -19.83 -3.84 -12.35
N PRO A 7 -19.38 -3.76 -13.61
CA PRO A 7 -18.10 -4.35 -13.99
C PRO A 7 -17.02 -3.71 -13.13
N SER A 8 -16.32 -4.53 -12.34
CA SER A 8 -15.21 -4.08 -11.52
C SER A 8 -14.12 -3.53 -12.43
N THR A 9 -13.78 -2.25 -12.25
CA THR A 9 -12.61 -1.65 -12.90
C THR A 9 -11.40 -2.53 -12.62
N PRO A 10 -10.70 -3.03 -13.65
CA PRO A 10 -9.55 -3.89 -13.45
C PRO A 10 -8.41 -3.07 -12.81
N ILE A 11 -7.70 -3.70 -11.88
CA ILE A 11 -6.48 -3.14 -11.29
C ILE A 11 -5.31 -3.52 -12.21
N ALA A 12 -4.44 -2.56 -12.53
CA ALA A 12 -3.22 -2.86 -13.29
C ALA A 12 -2.33 -3.84 -12.49
N ALA A 13 -1.63 -4.73 -13.18
CA ALA A 13 -0.85 -5.79 -12.54
C ALA A 13 0.35 -5.27 -11.72
N ASP A 14 0.78 -4.06 -12.03
CA ASP A 14 1.87 -3.28 -11.43
C ASP A 14 1.36 -2.06 -10.66
N ALA A 15 0.06 -1.99 -10.34
CA ALA A 15 -0.52 -0.83 -9.68
C ALA A 15 0.07 -0.58 -8.28
N THR A 16 0.32 0.69 -7.97
CA THR A 16 0.56 1.18 -6.61
C THR A 16 -0.68 1.87 -6.05
N ILE A 17 -0.64 2.24 -4.76
CA ILE A 17 -1.72 3.03 -4.16
C ILE A 17 -1.86 4.39 -4.85
N ALA A 18 -0.74 4.98 -5.30
CA ALA A 18 -0.74 6.27 -5.98
C ALA A 18 -1.51 6.22 -7.32
N ASP A 19 -1.33 5.16 -8.09
CA ASP A 19 -2.01 4.96 -9.38
C ASP A 19 -3.52 4.76 -9.22
N MET A 20 -3.93 4.27 -8.05
CA MET A 20 -5.31 3.89 -7.79
C MET A 20 -6.13 4.97 -7.07
N VAL A 21 -5.50 6.07 -6.60
CA VAL A 21 -6.13 7.10 -5.77
C VAL A 21 -7.50 7.52 -6.28
N ASP A 22 -7.61 7.79 -7.57
CA ASP A 22 -8.84 8.32 -8.19
C ASP A 22 -9.97 7.28 -8.26
N THR A 23 -9.64 6.00 -8.07
CA THR A 23 -10.58 4.88 -8.09
C THR A 23 -10.98 4.42 -6.69
N LEU A 24 -10.18 4.73 -5.67
CA LEU A 24 -10.44 4.30 -4.28
C LEU A 24 -11.72 4.93 -3.71
N ASP A 25 -12.50 4.13 -2.96
CA ASP A 25 -13.54 4.65 -2.08
C ASP A 25 -12.86 5.35 -0.89
N LYS A 26 -13.17 6.64 -0.72
CA LYS A 26 -12.61 7.49 0.36
C LYS A 26 -11.06 7.41 0.42
N PRO A 27 -10.35 7.91 -0.61
CA PRO A 27 -8.90 7.73 -0.75
C PRO A 27 -8.10 8.20 0.47
N ILE A 28 -8.50 9.32 1.09
CA ILE A 28 -7.84 9.83 2.31
C ILE A 28 -7.90 8.83 3.46
N GLU A 29 -9.07 8.23 3.72
CA GLU A 29 -9.23 7.26 4.81
C GLU A 29 -8.53 5.94 4.50
N TYR A 30 -8.63 5.47 3.26
CA TYR A 30 -7.92 4.26 2.84
C TYR A 30 -6.41 4.40 3.06
N VAL A 31 -5.80 5.49 2.56
CA VAL A 31 -4.37 5.74 2.72
C VAL A 31 -4.01 5.96 4.20
N ARG A 32 -4.87 6.63 4.99
CA ARG A 32 -4.66 6.79 6.44
C ARG A 32 -4.57 5.43 7.16
N ARG A 33 -5.46 4.50 6.83
CA ARG A 33 -5.47 3.15 7.42
C ARG A 33 -4.28 2.32 6.99
N VAL A 34 -3.84 2.43 5.73
CA VAL A 34 -2.60 1.79 5.28
C VAL A 34 -1.40 2.34 6.05
N LEU A 35 -1.31 3.66 6.22
CA LEU A 35 -0.24 4.31 6.97
C LEU A 35 -0.22 3.86 8.44
N GLU A 36 -1.37 3.75 9.10
CA GLU A 36 -1.47 3.19 10.46
C GLU A 36 -0.84 1.78 10.57
N ARG A 37 -1.01 0.92 9.54
CA ARG A 37 -0.41 -0.42 9.49
C ARG A 37 1.09 -0.37 9.22
N LEU A 38 1.53 0.46 8.29
CA LEU A 38 2.95 0.68 7.99
C LEU A 38 3.71 1.18 9.22
N GLU A 39 3.17 2.13 9.96
CA GLU A 39 3.80 2.62 11.18
C GLU A 39 3.92 1.55 12.25
N ARG A 40 2.91 0.67 12.38
CA ARG A 40 2.97 -0.48 13.29
C ARG A 40 4.10 -1.43 12.90
N CYS A 41 4.18 -1.77 11.62
CA CYS A 41 5.23 -2.63 11.09
C CYS A 41 6.61 -2.00 11.28
N LYS A 42 6.73 -0.69 10.98
CA LYS A 42 7.97 0.07 11.18
C LYS A 42 8.46 0.06 12.62
N ARG A 43 7.55 0.25 13.59
CA ARG A 43 7.88 0.18 15.02
C ARG A 43 8.37 -1.20 15.45
N ALA A 44 7.91 -2.28 14.81
CA ALA A 44 8.29 -3.64 15.13
C ALA A 44 9.57 -4.11 14.41
N HIS A 45 9.80 -3.64 13.18
CA HIS A 45 10.78 -4.26 12.27
C HIS A 45 11.73 -3.29 11.56
N GLY A 46 11.49 -1.98 11.59
CA GLY A 46 12.29 -0.98 10.88
C GLY A 46 11.68 -0.56 9.55
N ASP A 47 12.38 -0.71 8.43
CA ASP A 47 11.86 -0.29 7.13
C ASP A 47 10.62 -1.09 6.74
N ALA A 48 9.55 -0.39 6.34
CA ALA A 48 8.27 -0.99 5.99
C ALA A 48 7.76 -0.45 4.65
N GLN A 49 7.11 -1.34 3.90
CA GLN A 49 6.53 -1.07 2.60
C GLN A 49 5.18 -1.77 2.41
N VAL A 50 4.42 -1.32 1.41
CA VAL A 50 3.11 -1.88 1.07
C VAL A 50 3.05 -2.23 -0.40
N ARG A 51 2.38 -3.35 -0.71
CA ARG A 51 1.99 -3.78 -2.05
C ARG A 51 0.49 -3.88 -2.17
N VAL A 52 -0.04 -3.58 -3.34
CA VAL A 52 -1.49 -3.64 -3.61
C VAL A 52 -1.89 -5.00 -4.16
N GLY A 53 -3.04 -5.50 -3.77
CA GLY A 53 -3.64 -6.71 -4.32
C GLY A 53 -4.34 -6.44 -5.64
N VAL A 54 -3.95 -7.14 -6.70
CA VAL A 54 -4.39 -6.88 -8.10
C VAL A 54 -5.55 -7.76 -8.57
N ARG A 55 -5.96 -8.75 -7.75
CA ARG A 55 -7.08 -9.67 -8.04
C ARG A 55 -8.41 -9.22 -7.42
N GLY A 56 -8.44 -8.06 -6.79
CA GLY A 56 -9.56 -7.55 -6.01
C GLY A 56 -10.40 -6.47 -6.71
N ARG A 57 -11.11 -5.70 -5.91
CA ARG A 57 -11.92 -4.55 -6.33
C ARG A 57 -11.05 -3.29 -6.29
N ALA A 58 -11.06 -2.51 -7.38
CA ALA A 58 -10.23 -1.33 -7.49
C ALA A 58 -10.62 -0.22 -6.49
N GLU A 59 -11.89 -0.17 -6.08
CA GLU A 59 -12.35 0.82 -5.09
C GLU A 59 -11.85 0.56 -3.67
N ALA A 60 -11.43 -0.67 -3.35
CA ALA A 60 -10.94 -1.03 -2.02
C ALA A 60 -10.03 -2.25 -2.12
N PRO A 61 -8.85 -2.12 -2.76
CA PRO A 61 -7.99 -3.25 -3.02
C PRO A 61 -7.38 -3.77 -1.73
N ASN A 62 -7.18 -5.08 -1.63
CA ASN A 62 -6.43 -5.63 -0.50
C ASN A 62 -4.99 -5.13 -0.57
N TYR A 63 -4.27 -5.16 0.54
CA TYR A 63 -2.87 -4.73 0.57
C TYR A 63 -2.04 -5.62 1.49
N LEU A 64 -0.77 -5.78 1.15
CA LEU A 64 0.21 -6.56 1.88
C LEU A 64 1.23 -5.61 2.48
N ILE A 65 1.42 -5.69 3.80
CA ILE A 65 2.48 -4.99 4.50
C ILE A 65 3.69 -5.91 4.58
N GLU A 66 4.85 -5.36 4.24
CA GLU A 66 6.13 -6.03 4.28
C GLU A 66 7.13 -5.17 5.05
N TYR A 67 8.15 -5.81 5.63
CA TYR A 67 9.32 -5.13 6.15
C TYR A 67 10.56 -5.54 5.39
N VAL A 68 11.50 -4.61 5.26
CA VAL A 68 12.75 -4.84 4.55
C VAL A 68 13.87 -5.00 5.57
N ARG A 69 14.69 -6.03 5.41
CA ARG A 69 15.97 -6.11 6.11
C ARG A 69 17.11 -6.03 5.12
N GLU A 70 18.11 -5.26 5.48
CA GLU A 70 19.39 -5.22 4.77
C GLU A 70 20.40 -6.09 5.51
N ASP A 71 21.06 -6.99 4.78
CA ASP A 71 22.19 -7.74 5.30
C ASP A 71 23.41 -6.82 5.40
N ALA A 72 23.96 -6.66 6.61
CA ALA A 72 25.03 -5.70 6.88
C ALA A 72 26.37 -6.01 6.18
N LYS A 73 26.57 -7.23 5.66
CA LYS A 73 27.81 -7.62 4.99
C LYS A 73 27.72 -7.52 3.48
N THR A 74 26.56 -7.87 2.94
CA THR A 74 26.31 -7.95 1.49
C THR A 74 25.52 -6.76 0.95
N HIS A 75 24.97 -5.93 1.83
CA HIS A 75 24.00 -4.88 1.51
C HIS A 75 22.77 -5.40 0.74
N GLN A 76 22.50 -6.70 0.82
CA GLN A 76 21.35 -7.30 0.15
C GLN A 76 20.08 -6.95 0.92
N ARG A 77 19.14 -6.28 0.26
CA ARG A 77 17.81 -6.00 0.80
C ARG A 77 16.87 -7.15 0.49
N THR A 78 16.24 -7.69 1.54
CA THR A 78 15.24 -8.75 1.45
C THR A 78 13.95 -8.30 2.09
N SER A 79 12.84 -8.42 1.36
CA SER A 79 11.50 -8.12 1.87
C SER A 79 10.89 -9.35 2.52
N TYR A 80 10.24 -9.15 3.66
CA TYR A 80 9.55 -10.16 4.44
C TYR A 80 8.10 -9.74 4.65
N GLN A 81 7.19 -10.69 4.48
CA GLN A 81 5.76 -10.46 4.64
C GLN A 81 5.40 -10.35 6.13
N ASP A 82 4.75 -9.25 6.52
CA ASP A 82 4.21 -9.06 7.87
C ASP A 82 2.77 -9.59 7.93
N ALA A 83 1.87 -8.95 7.19
CA ALA A 83 0.46 -9.29 7.15
C ALA A 83 -0.26 -8.71 5.93
N ALA A 84 -1.27 -9.44 5.44
CA ALA A 84 -2.21 -8.92 4.44
C ALA A 84 -3.48 -8.37 5.10
N TYR A 85 -4.10 -7.39 4.46
CA TYR A 85 -5.28 -6.70 4.97
C TYR A 85 -6.35 -6.56 3.89
N SER A 86 -7.60 -6.64 4.32
CA SER A 86 -8.76 -6.35 3.48
C SER A 86 -8.81 -4.86 3.18
N GLY A 87 -8.90 -4.48 1.90
CA GLY A 87 -9.03 -3.06 1.52
C GLY A 87 -10.31 -2.41 2.04
N SER A 88 -11.41 -3.17 2.08
CA SER A 88 -12.72 -2.65 2.49
C SER A 88 -12.90 -2.55 4.00
N THR A 89 -12.23 -3.39 4.79
CA THR A 89 -12.42 -3.45 6.25
C THR A 89 -11.17 -3.10 7.05
N HIS A 90 -10.01 -3.04 6.40
CA HIS A 90 -8.68 -2.89 7.02
C HIS A 90 -8.38 -3.90 8.14
N ARG A 91 -9.11 -5.03 8.15
CA ARG A 91 -8.86 -6.18 9.02
C ARG A 91 -7.84 -7.09 8.38
N GLU A 92 -7.03 -7.70 9.24
CA GLU A 92 -6.03 -8.68 8.82
C GLU A 92 -6.71 -9.88 8.14
N LEU A 93 -6.13 -10.31 7.02
CA LEU A 93 -6.52 -11.49 6.28
C LEU A 93 -5.75 -12.70 6.82
N ALA A 94 -6.34 -13.89 6.68
CA ALA A 94 -5.65 -15.13 7.02
C ALA A 94 -4.40 -15.34 6.16
N ARG A 95 -3.38 -16.00 6.73
CA ARG A 95 -2.05 -16.18 6.10
C ARG A 95 -2.08 -16.80 4.70
N HIS A 96 -3.02 -17.70 4.42
CA HIS A 96 -3.15 -18.31 3.09
C HIS A 96 -3.45 -17.29 1.97
N HIS A 97 -3.96 -16.10 2.30
CA HIS A 97 -4.14 -15.02 1.32
C HIS A 97 -2.80 -14.41 0.83
N ILE A 98 -1.73 -14.62 1.59
CA ILE A 98 -0.40 -14.07 1.31
C ILE A 98 0.36 -14.96 0.32
N GLU A 99 0.08 -16.27 0.31
CA GLU A 99 0.92 -17.31 -0.31
C GLU A 99 1.05 -17.22 -1.83
N ASP A 100 0.03 -16.74 -2.56
CA ASP A 100 0.14 -16.57 -4.01
C ASP A 100 0.67 -15.17 -4.36
N ALA A 101 1.95 -15.11 -4.67
CA ALA A 101 2.65 -13.88 -5.08
C ALA A 101 1.96 -13.15 -6.24
N ARG A 102 1.24 -13.85 -7.14
CA ARG A 102 0.54 -13.25 -8.29
C ARG A 102 -0.71 -12.46 -7.90
N ASN A 103 -1.10 -12.52 -6.63
CA ASN A 103 -2.18 -11.70 -6.09
C ASN A 103 -1.73 -10.27 -5.81
N TRP A 104 -0.42 -10.03 -5.73
CA TRP A 104 0.17 -8.77 -5.31
C TRP A 104 0.89 -8.11 -6.48
N SER A 105 0.78 -6.78 -6.55
CA SER A 105 1.60 -5.96 -7.43
C SER A 105 3.08 -6.15 -7.07
N PRO A 106 3.97 -6.28 -8.07
CA PRO A 106 5.41 -6.24 -7.82
C PRO A 106 5.88 -4.87 -7.35
N GLU A 107 5.12 -3.80 -7.65
CA GLU A 107 5.46 -2.43 -7.27
C GLU A 107 5.09 -2.17 -5.81
N GLU A 108 6.03 -1.53 -5.11
CA GLU A 108 5.97 -1.28 -3.68
C GLU A 108 5.99 0.22 -3.37
N MET A 109 5.28 0.61 -2.32
CA MET A 109 5.39 1.95 -1.76
C MET A 109 5.92 1.85 -0.34
N ASN A 110 7.06 2.50 -0.09
CA ASN A 110 7.59 2.63 1.26
C ASN A 110 6.77 3.62 2.10
N ILE A 111 6.96 3.58 3.42
CA ILE A 111 6.23 4.46 4.35
C ILE A 111 6.38 5.96 4.05
N THR A 112 7.52 6.41 3.53
CA THR A 112 7.75 7.81 3.16
C THR A 112 6.87 8.21 1.98
N ALA A 113 6.80 7.37 0.93
CA ALA A 113 5.96 7.60 -0.24
C ALA A 113 4.46 7.64 0.13
N VAL A 114 4.02 6.75 1.03
CA VAL A 114 2.63 6.73 1.52
C VAL A 114 2.32 7.96 2.38
N SER A 115 3.28 8.40 3.22
CA SER A 115 3.16 9.62 4.02
C SER A 115 3.06 10.88 3.16
N ALA A 116 3.89 10.96 2.11
CA ALA A 116 3.82 12.05 1.14
C ALA A 116 2.49 12.02 0.35
N LEU A 117 1.99 10.82 0.02
CA LEU A 117 0.71 10.64 -0.67
C LEU A 117 -0.45 11.19 0.17
N ILE A 118 -0.59 10.79 1.44
CA ILE A 118 -1.67 11.31 2.28
C ILE A 118 -1.57 12.83 2.51
N GLY A 119 -0.34 13.36 2.60
CA GLY A 119 -0.11 14.80 2.67
C GLY A 119 -0.67 15.54 1.46
N ARG A 120 -0.38 15.06 0.24
CA ARG A 120 -0.93 15.61 -1.01
C ARG A 120 -2.44 15.49 -1.10
N LEU A 121 -3.01 14.36 -0.68
CA LEU A 121 -4.47 14.16 -0.70
C LEU A 121 -5.22 15.09 0.26
N ARG A 122 -4.61 15.41 1.40
CA ARG A 122 -5.19 16.37 2.36
C ARG A 122 -5.02 17.82 1.92
N ASN A 123 -3.93 18.13 1.21
CA ASN A 123 -3.59 19.48 0.78
C ASN A 123 -3.19 19.50 -0.71
N PRO A 124 -4.15 19.40 -1.64
CA PRO A 124 -3.86 19.29 -3.08
C PRO A 124 -3.19 20.55 -3.66
N ASN A 125 -3.35 21.71 -2.99
CA ASN A 125 -2.76 23.00 -3.40
C ASN A 125 -1.46 23.33 -2.65
N ALA A 126 -0.97 22.45 -1.77
CA ALA A 126 0.30 22.71 -1.10
C ALA A 126 1.42 22.68 -2.16
N PRO A 127 2.33 23.67 -2.17
CA PRO A 127 3.50 23.59 -3.03
C PRO A 127 4.23 22.30 -2.69
N SER A 128 4.53 21.48 -3.71
CA SER A 128 5.39 20.31 -3.56
C SER A 128 6.68 20.80 -2.93
N SER A 129 6.83 20.59 -1.62
CA SER A 129 8.04 20.89 -0.88
C SER A 129 9.11 20.01 -1.49
N ARG A 130 9.84 20.54 -2.48
CA ARG A 130 11.18 20.09 -2.81
C ARG A 130 11.90 20.12 -1.47
N PHE A 131 12.21 18.95 -0.94
CA PHE A 131 13.31 18.84 -0.01
C PHE A 131 14.49 19.45 -0.75
N SER A 132 14.82 20.68 -0.38
CA SER A 132 16.06 21.30 -0.78
C SER A 132 17.15 20.40 -0.24
N ASP A 133 17.86 19.77 -1.16
CA ASP A 133 19.20 19.22 -0.94
C ASP A 133 20.01 20.34 -0.24
N GLU A 134 20.49 20.03 0.96
CA GLU A 134 21.37 20.89 1.77
C GLU A 134 22.68 21.18 1.01
N ASP A 135 23.22 22.38 1.23
CA ASP A 135 24.63 22.74 0.98
C ASP A 135 25.47 22.38 2.21
#